data_AF-A0A9D7TYT5-F1
#
_entry.id   AF-A0A9D7TYT5-F1
#
_cell.length_a   1.000
_cell.length_b   1.000
_cell.length_c   1.000
_cell.angle_alpha   90.00
_cell.angle_beta   90.00
_cell.angle_gamma   90.00
#
_symmetry.space_group_name_H-M   'P 1'
#
loop_
_entity.id
_entity.type
_entity.pdbx_description
1 polymer ?
#
loop_
_entity_poly.entity_id
_entity_poly.type
_entity_poly.pdbx_seq_one_letter_code
_entity_poly.pdbx_strand_id
1 'polypeptide(L)'
;MCNLYYTASKEYNISPENIFTVISSGVKIQADKVDKKNWLLNLADSFKLKIKDPARVVDVVDVADEARLSHIGIVPESRRYTTFLIDIGSGNTKGGYFPNGNTKTLKLFQLSWGTKSITNEAEKRCDDDNSISNYNTQLSRVIAGPANSEIAYAVNESGAYNMSDYVAFSGGIAWSVATLLFPELNDNSVVPVTYDDVFKFNELIYRNPDLFSAQMQAKLISDNNPDKASILSEISRVNKVFDQKALMAGTSLLLKIMRQFAGVYEKSNFIW
;
A
#
# COMPACT_ATOMS: atom_id res chain seq x y z
N MET A 1 -8.01 6.38 -15.56
CA MET A 1 -6.93 5.95 -16.46
C MET A 1 -6.80 6.86 -17.67
N CYS A 2 -7.77 6.93 -18.59
CA CYS A 2 -7.69 7.83 -19.77
C CYS A 2 -7.55 9.31 -19.40
N ASN A 3 -8.22 9.78 -18.35
CA ASN A 3 -8.09 11.18 -17.91
C ASN A 3 -6.65 11.50 -17.48
N LEU A 4 -5.97 10.61 -16.75
CA LEU A 4 -4.57 10.81 -16.35
C LEU A 4 -3.65 10.91 -17.58
N TYR A 5 -3.86 10.03 -18.56
CA TYR A 5 -3.14 10.10 -19.83
C TYR A 5 -3.36 11.44 -20.53
N TYR A 6 -4.61 11.88 -20.64
CA TYR A 6 -4.94 13.14 -21.30
C TYR A 6 -4.45 14.36 -20.54
N THR A 7 -4.50 14.37 -19.22
CA THR A 7 -3.91 15.43 -18.41
C THR A 7 -2.40 15.51 -18.65
N ALA A 8 -1.69 14.38 -18.60
CA ALA A 8 -0.25 14.34 -18.92
C ALA A 8 0.04 14.85 -20.34
N SER A 9 -0.69 14.35 -21.35
CA SER A 9 -0.37 14.65 -22.75
C SER A 9 -0.87 16.02 -23.22
N LYS A 10 -2.03 16.48 -22.74
CA LYS A 10 -2.69 17.70 -23.24
C LYS A 10 -2.53 18.90 -22.33
N GLU A 11 -2.53 18.71 -21.01
CA GLU A 11 -2.40 19.82 -20.07
C GLU A 11 -0.92 20.08 -19.77
N TYR A 12 -0.15 19.02 -19.51
CA TYR A 12 1.28 19.13 -19.22
C TYR A 12 2.19 18.99 -20.46
N ASN A 13 1.61 18.74 -21.64
CA ASN A 13 2.35 18.56 -22.91
C ASN A 13 3.47 17.50 -22.83
N ILE A 14 3.29 16.47 -21.98
CA ILE A 14 4.23 15.34 -21.91
C ILE A 14 4.07 14.52 -23.19
N SER A 15 5.18 14.31 -23.89
CA SER A 15 5.17 13.55 -25.13
C SER A 15 4.67 12.12 -24.92
N PRO A 16 3.80 11.55 -25.77
CA PRO A 16 3.21 10.23 -25.57
C PRO A 16 4.23 9.09 -25.37
N GLU A 17 5.42 9.18 -25.96
CA GLU A 17 6.52 8.23 -25.77
C GLU A 17 7.13 8.25 -24.37
N ASN A 18 6.91 9.33 -23.61
CA ASN A 18 7.34 9.47 -22.21
C ASN A 18 6.20 9.15 -21.22
N ILE A 19 5.04 8.71 -21.71
CA ILE A 19 3.92 8.29 -20.87
C ILE A 19 3.84 6.77 -20.91
N PHE A 20 4.08 6.11 -19.77
CA PHE A 20 4.01 4.66 -19.67
C PHE A 20 2.69 4.26 -19.00
N THR A 21 2.06 3.19 -19.48
CA THR A 21 0.81 2.65 -18.90
C THR A 21 0.98 1.17 -18.69
N VAL A 22 0.79 0.72 -17.46
CA VAL A 22 0.98 -0.67 -17.05
C VAL A 22 -0.20 -1.16 -16.20
N ILE A 23 -0.47 -2.45 -16.26
CA ILE A 23 -1.41 -3.14 -15.37
C ILE A 23 -0.60 -3.79 -14.26
N SER A 24 -0.94 -3.48 -13.01
CA SER A 24 -0.19 -3.99 -11.85
C SER A 24 -0.33 -5.50 -11.67
N SER A 25 0.69 -6.12 -11.06
CA SER A 25 0.71 -7.55 -10.78
C SER A 25 -0.45 -7.99 -9.88
N GLY A 26 -0.92 -7.11 -9.00
CA GLY A 26 -2.06 -7.40 -8.12
C GLY A 26 -3.35 -7.64 -8.91
N VAL A 27 -3.59 -6.89 -9.99
CA VAL A 27 -4.76 -7.11 -10.87
C VAL A 27 -4.63 -8.45 -11.60
N LYS A 28 -3.42 -8.78 -12.07
CA LYS A 28 -3.13 -10.08 -12.69
C LYS A 28 -3.41 -11.25 -11.73
N ILE A 29 -2.87 -11.20 -10.52
CA ILE A 29 -3.07 -12.24 -9.49
C ILE A 29 -4.57 -12.44 -9.21
N GLN A 30 -5.34 -11.37 -9.10
CA GLN A 30 -6.78 -11.48 -8.86
C GLN A 30 -7.51 -12.05 -10.08
N ALA A 31 -7.16 -11.64 -11.29
CA ALA A 31 -7.73 -12.20 -12.52
C ALA A 31 -7.42 -13.70 -12.66
N ASP A 32 -6.20 -14.12 -12.31
CA ASP A 32 -5.78 -15.53 -12.32
C ASP A 32 -6.61 -16.37 -11.33
N LYS A 33 -6.84 -15.86 -10.11
CA LYS A 33 -7.62 -16.54 -9.06
C LYS A 33 -9.07 -16.82 -9.45
N VAL A 34 -9.65 -16.04 -10.37
CA VAL A 34 -11.06 -16.16 -10.80
C VAL A 34 -11.21 -16.51 -12.28
N ASP A 35 -10.13 -16.99 -12.93
CA ASP A 35 -10.07 -17.36 -14.34
C ASP A 35 -10.58 -16.28 -15.32
N LYS A 36 -10.18 -15.03 -15.08
CA LYS A 36 -10.55 -13.84 -15.88
C LYS A 36 -9.38 -13.19 -16.61
N LYS A 37 -8.38 -13.97 -17.04
CA LYS A 37 -7.19 -13.45 -17.74
C LYS A 37 -7.52 -12.59 -18.96
N ASN A 38 -8.55 -12.96 -19.73
CA ASN A 38 -9.01 -12.19 -20.90
C ASN A 38 -9.46 -10.77 -20.55
N TRP A 39 -9.85 -10.49 -19.30
CA TRP A 39 -10.23 -9.14 -18.89
C TRP A 39 -9.04 -8.19 -18.85
N LEU A 40 -7.82 -8.68 -18.68
CA LEU A 40 -6.60 -7.87 -18.74
C LEU A 40 -6.38 -7.34 -20.16
N LEU A 41 -6.55 -8.22 -21.16
CA LEU A 41 -6.49 -7.85 -22.57
C LEU A 41 -7.60 -6.84 -22.93
N ASN A 42 -8.84 -7.13 -22.52
CA ASN A 42 -9.96 -6.22 -22.75
C ASN A 42 -9.74 -4.84 -22.13
N LEU A 43 -9.13 -4.78 -20.93
CA LEU A 43 -8.79 -3.53 -20.27
C LEU A 43 -7.74 -2.73 -21.07
N ALA A 44 -6.66 -3.39 -21.49
CA ALA A 44 -5.62 -2.78 -22.32
C ALA A 44 -6.18 -2.27 -23.66
N ASP A 45 -6.97 -3.10 -24.35
CA ASP A 45 -7.60 -2.74 -25.63
C ASP A 45 -8.58 -1.58 -25.48
N SER A 46 -9.42 -1.62 -24.44
CA SER A 46 -10.35 -0.52 -24.13
C SER A 46 -9.61 0.79 -23.86
N PHE A 47 -8.46 0.75 -23.19
CA PHE A 47 -7.63 1.93 -22.96
C PHE A 47 -7.08 2.48 -24.27
N LYS A 48 -6.41 1.63 -25.07
CA LYS A 48 -5.82 2.00 -26.38
C LYS A 48 -6.85 2.62 -27.33
N LEU A 49 -8.03 2.01 -27.42
CA LEU A 49 -9.16 2.54 -28.21
C LEU A 49 -9.58 3.93 -27.71
N LYS A 50 -9.72 4.12 -26.40
CA LYS A 50 -10.15 5.40 -25.82
C LYS A 50 -9.14 6.52 -26.00
N ILE A 51 -7.84 6.23 -26.02
CA ILE A 51 -6.79 7.23 -26.26
C ILE A 51 -6.46 7.41 -27.75
N LYS A 52 -7.08 6.61 -28.62
CA LYS A 52 -6.85 6.60 -30.08
C LYS A 52 -5.40 6.27 -30.46
N ASP A 53 -4.77 5.38 -29.70
CA ASP A 53 -3.40 4.93 -29.92
C ASP A 53 -3.36 3.38 -29.88
N PRO A 54 -3.74 2.71 -30.98
CA PRO A 54 -3.82 1.25 -31.03
C PRO A 54 -2.45 0.56 -30.97
N ALA A 55 -1.36 1.28 -31.30
CA ALA A 55 -0.01 0.76 -31.29
C ALA A 55 0.66 0.81 -29.91
N ARG A 56 0.06 1.54 -28.94
CA ARG A 56 0.59 1.63 -27.59
C ARG A 56 0.71 0.25 -26.93
N VAL A 57 1.85 0.04 -26.30
CA VAL A 57 2.08 -1.13 -25.44
C VAL A 57 1.50 -0.84 -24.05
N VAL A 58 0.68 -1.77 -23.55
CA VAL A 58 0.14 -1.75 -22.19
C VAL A 58 0.47 -3.09 -21.54
N ASP A 59 1.60 -3.12 -20.85
CA ASP A 59 2.13 -4.36 -20.28
C ASP A 59 1.47 -4.69 -18.95
N VAL A 60 1.38 -5.99 -18.67
CA VAL A 60 1.08 -6.49 -17.33
C VAL A 60 2.40 -6.75 -16.62
N VAL A 61 2.76 -5.87 -15.69
CA VAL A 61 4.03 -5.96 -14.96
C VAL A 61 3.94 -7.13 -13.99
N ASP A 62 4.99 -7.95 -13.94
CA ASP A 62 5.07 -9.03 -12.97
C ASP A 62 5.43 -8.51 -11.57
N VAL A 63 5.35 -9.38 -10.56
CA VAL A 63 5.56 -8.97 -9.16
C VAL A 63 7.01 -8.50 -8.93
N ALA A 64 7.98 -9.12 -9.61
CA ALA A 64 9.39 -8.83 -9.42
C ALA A 64 9.77 -7.47 -10.01
N ASP A 65 9.33 -7.20 -11.24
CA ASP A 65 9.55 -5.91 -11.89
C ASP A 65 8.78 -4.80 -11.21
N GLU A 66 7.54 -5.03 -10.75
CA GLU A 66 6.79 -4.02 -10.01
C GLU A 66 7.49 -3.67 -8.69
N ALA A 67 7.96 -4.67 -7.94
CA ALA A 67 8.74 -4.43 -6.72
C ALA A 67 10.04 -3.67 -7.00
N ARG A 68 10.75 -4.04 -8.08
CA ARG A 68 12.01 -3.40 -8.48
C ARG A 68 11.81 -1.95 -8.91
N LEU A 69 10.82 -1.68 -9.76
CA LEU A 69 10.49 -0.35 -10.24
C LEU A 69 9.98 0.54 -9.10
N SER A 70 9.14 -0.01 -8.21
CA SER A 70 8.67 0.71 -7.02
C SER A 70 9.84 1.10 -6.11
N HIS A 71 10.79 0.19 -5.87
CA HIS A 71 12.00 0.50 -5.09
C HIS A 71 12.78 1.66 -5.69
N ILE A 72 13.07 1.61 -6.99
CA ILE A 72 13.83 2.65 -7.69
C ILE A 72 13.10 4.00 -7.70
N GLY A 73 11.77 3.99 -7.81
CA GLY A 73 10.96 5.21 -7.87
C GLY A 73 10.69 5.86 -6.51
N ILE A 74 10.60 5.07 -5.44
CA ILE A 74 10.21 5.53 -4.10
C ILE A 74 11.44 5.81 -3.23
N VAL A 75 12.43 4.94 -3.25
CA VAL A 75 13.60 5.04 -2.36
C VAL A 75 14.62 6.02 -2.96
N PRO A 76 15.04 7.06 -2.22
CA PRO A 76 16.09 7.96 -2.68
C PRO A 76 17.37 7.21 -3.06
N GLU A 77 18.05 7.68 -4.10
CA GLU A 77 19.26 7.03 -4.64
C GLU A 77 20.32 6.76 -3.56
N SER A 78 20.54 7.71 -2.65
CA SER A 78 21.49 7.58 -1.55
C SER A 78 21.19 6.46 -0.54
N ARG A 79 19.96 5.95 -0.51
CA ARG A 79 19.51 4.88 0.40
C ARG A 79 19.10 3.60 -0.31
N ARG A 80 19.28 3.54 -1.65
CA ARG A 80 18.77 2.46 -2.49
C ARG A 80 19.30 1.07 -2.11
N TYR A 81 20.54 1.00 -1.62
CA TYR A 81 21.20 -0.26 -1.27
C TYR A 81 21.13 -0.59 0.22
N THR A 82 20.53 0.28 1.03
CA THR A 82 20.39 0.10 2.48
C THR A 82 18.93 0.07 2.94
N THR A 83 17.97 0.17 2.01
CA THR A 83 16.54 0.18 2.31
C THR A 83 15.86 -1.07 1.80
N PHE A 84 15.09 -1.71 2.68
CA PHE A 84 14.11 -2.72 2.34
C PHE A 84 12.75 -2.05 2.13
N LEU A 85 12.25 -2.02 0.90
CA LEU A 85 10.92 -1.47 0.60
C LEU A 85 9.85 -2.56 0.74
N ILE A 86 8.72 -2.21 1.32
CA ILE A 86 7.52 -3.04 1.40
C ILE A 86 6.32 -2.22 0.93
N ASP A 87 5.80 -2.56 -0.25
CA ASP A 87 4.61 -1.97 -0.83
C ASP A 87 3.37 -2.83 -0.55
N ILE A 88 2.46 -2.33 0.30
CA ILE A 88 1.22 -3.00 0.65
C ILE A 88 0.11 -2.51 -0.29
N GLY A 89 -0.10 -3.27 -1.36
CA GLY A 89 -1.19 -3.05 -2.29
C GLY A 89 -2.55 -3.53 -1.76
N SER A 90 -3.59 -3.41 -2.60
CA SER A 90 -4.92 -3.92 -2.27
C SER A 90 -5.05 -5.44 -2.39
N GLY A 91 -4.39 -6.04 -3.40
CA GLY A 91 -4.49 -7.47 -3.71
C GLY A 91 -3.29 -8.31 -3.32
N ASN A 92 -2.11 -7.71 -3.17
CA ASN A 92 -0.86 -8.36 -2.79
C ASN A 92 0.07 -7.36 -2.09
N THR A 93 1.09 -7.87 -1.40
CA THR A 93 2.20 -7.08 -0.85
C THR A 93 3.46 -7.49 -1.58
N LYS A 94 4.31 -6.53 -1.94
CA LYS A 94 5.53 -6.80 -2.69
C LYS A 94 6.64 -5.85 -2.29
N GLY A 95 7.88 -6.16 -2.61
CA GLY A 95 9.00 -5.30 -2.25
C GLY A 95 10.31 -6.06 -2.25
N GLY A 96 11.25 -5.58 -1.45
CA GLY A 96 12.58 -6.18 -1.34
C GLY A 96 13.68 -5.15 -1.22
N TYR A 97 14.90 -5.59 -1.49
CA TYR A 97 16.10 -4.76 -1.47
C TYR A 97 17.09 -5.18 -2.56
N PHE A 98 18.10 -4.34 -2.82
CA PHE A 98 19.15 -4.60 -3.79
C PHE A 98 20.42 -5.11 -3.10
N PRO A 99 20.73 -6.43 -3.13
CA PRO A 99 21.84 -7.00 -2.36
C PRO A 99 23.22 -6.70 -2.94
N ASN A 100 23.32 -6.38 -4.23
CA ASN A 100 24.59 -6.38 -4.98
C ASN A 100 25.07 -4.98 -5.34
N GLY A 101 24.59 -3.94 -4.65
CA GLY A 101 24.95 -2.54 -4.95
C GLY A 101 24.57 -2.07 -6.36
N ASN A 102 23.59 -2.73 -7.00
CA ASN A 102 23.10 -2.37 -8.33
C ASN A 102 21.59 -2.63 -8.44
N THR A 103 20.96 -2.05 -9.47
CA THR A 103 19.49 -2.08 -9.65
C THR A 103 18.99 -3.21 -10.55
N LYS A 104 19.85 -4.16 -10.94
CA LYS A 104 19.51 -5.23 -11.90
C LYS A 104 18.73 -6.36 -11.24
N THR A 105 19.07 -6.70 -10.00
CA THR A 105 18.48 -7.85 -9.30
C THR A 105 17.98 -7.42 -7.94
N LEU A 106 16.67 -7.39 -7.78
CA LEU A 106 16.02 -7.20 -6.48
C LEU A 106 15.89 -8.57 -5.80
N LYS A 107 16.25 -8.66 -4.52
CA LYS A 107 15.85 -9.80 -3.71
C LYS A 107 14.40 -9.60 -3.27
N LEU A 108 13.51 -10.36 -3.91
CA LEU A 108 12.06 -10.17 -3.82
C LEU A 108 11.52 -10.57 -2.43
N PHE A 109 10.62 -9.73 -1.94
CA PHE A 109 9.66 -10.05 -0.89
C PHE A 109 8.26 -9.96 -1.49
N GLN A 110 7.46 -11.02 -1.36
CA GLN A 110 6.10 -11.03 -1.87
C GLN A 110 5.15 -11.79 -0.95
N LEU A 111 3.91 -11.30 -0.87
CA LEU A 111 2.78 -11.95 -0.22
C LEU A 111 1.56 -11.88 -1.15
N SER A 112 0.75 -12.93 -1.14
CA SER A 112 -0.53 -13.02 -1.83
C SER A 112 -1.66 -12.23 -1.16
N TRP A 113 -1.30 -11.46 -0.11
CA TRP A 113 -2.16 -10.63 0.72
C TRP A 113 -1.83 -9.15 0.57
N GLY A 114 -2.85 -8.36 0.26
CA GLY A 114 -2.91 -6.92 0.45
C GLY A 114 -4.16 -6.52 1.26
N THR A 115 -4.36 -5.21 1.41
CA THR A 115 -5.42 -4.67 2.28
C THR A 115 -6.80 -5.21 1.95
N LYS A 116 -7.24 -5.11 0.69
CA LYS A 116 -8.57 -5.56 0.26
C LYS A 116 -8.71 -7.08 0.31
N SER A 117 -7.66 -7.85 0.00
CA SER A 117 -7.75 -9.31 0.10
C SER A 117 -7.91 -9.79 1.54
N ILE A 118 -7.26 -9.13 2.52
CA ILE A 118 -7.47 -9.44 3.94
C ILE A 118 -8.87 -9.02 4.37
N THR A 119 -9.32 -7.83 3.97
CA THR A 119 -10.70 -7.36 4.25
C THR A 119 -11.72 -8.38 3.77
N ASN A 120 -11.67 -8.75 2.49
CA ASN A 120 -12.61 -9.68 1.87
C ASN A 120 -12.57 -11.08 2.54
N GLU A 121 -11.38 -11.57 2.91
CA GLU A 121 -11.25 -12.88 3.56
C GLU A 121 -11.83 -12.87 4.97
N ALA A 122 -11.65 -11.78 5.73
CA ALA A 122 -12.27 -11.61 7.03
C ALA A 122 -13.80 -11.48 6.91
N GLU A 123 -14.31 -10.73 5.93
CA GLU A 123 -15.75 -10.59 5.68
C GLU A 123 -16.40 -11.91 5.29
N LYS A 124 -15.78 -12.71 4.43
CA LYS A 124 -16.29 -14.04 4.06
C LYS A 124 -16.48 -14.98 5.26
N ARG A 125 -15.69 -14.79 6.32
CA ARG A 125 -15.75 -15.60 7.55
C ARG A 125 -16.75 -15.07 8.56
N CYS A 126 -17.32 -13.88 8.32
CA CYS A 126 -18.34 -13.31 9.19
C CYS A 126 -19.70 -14.00 9.03
N ASP A 127 -19.89 -14.75 7.94
CA ASP A 127 -21.17 -15.36 7.57
C ASP A 127 -22.31 -14.32 7.68
N ASP A 128 -23.34 -14.60 8.47
CA ASP A 128 -24.49 -13.70 8.67
C ASP A 128 -24.23 -12.58 9.70
N ASP A 129 -23.22 -12.71 10.57
CA ASP A 129 -22.92 -11.71 11.60
C ASP A 129 -21.88 -10.70 11.12
N ASN A 130 -22.37 -9.60 10.54
CA ASN A 130 -21.54 -8.52 10.02
C ASN A 130 -21.10 -7.48 11.07
N SER A 131 -21.31 -7.74 12.36
CA SER A 131 -20.89 -6.83 13.43
C SER A 131 -19.38 -6.59 13.43
N ILE A 132 -18.95 -5.40 13.86
CA ILE A 132 -17.53 -5.05 13.96
C ILE A 132 -16.79 -5.96 14.95
N SER A 133 -17.48 -6.46 16.00
CA SER A 133 -16.91 -7.40 16.96
C SER A 133 -16.59 -8.75 16.33
N ASN A 134 -17.54 -9.34 15.59
CA ASN A 134 -17.29 -10.59 14.86
C ASN A 134 -16.22 -10.39 13.79
N TYR A 135 -16.30 -9.29 13.02
CA TYR A 135 -15.28 -8.93 12.04
C TYR A 135 -13.87 -8.90 12.64
N ASN A 136 -13.68 -8.24 13.79
CA ASN A 136 -12.39 -8.19 14.46
C ASN A 136 -11.87 -9.59 14.87
N THR A 137 -12.79 -10.45 15.32
CA THR A 137 -12.47 -11.85 15.66
C THR A 137 -12.02 -12.64 14.42
N GLN A 138 -12.74 -12.53 13.31
CA GLN A 138 -12.37 -13.23 12.07
C GLN A 138 -11.11 -12.67 11.44
N LEU A 139 -10.93 -11.35 11.45
CA LEU A 139 -9.70 -10.69 11.00
C LEU A 139 -8.49 -11.22 11.76
N SER A 140 -8.58 -11.33 13.09
CA SER A 140 -7.51 -11.89 13.92
C SER A 140 -7.15 -13.33 13.51
N ARG A 141 -8.14 -14.16 13.15
CA ARG A 141 -7.92 -15.53 12.65
C ARG A 141 -7.24 -15.55 11.28
N VAL A 142 -7.63 -14.66 10.36
CA VAL A 142 -7.00 -14.53 9.04
C VAL A 142 -5.53 -14.12 9.19
N ILE A 143 -5.26 -13.12 10.02
CA ILE A 143 -3.92 -12.59 10.27
C ILE A 143 -3.04 -13.63 10.97
N ALA A 144 -3.57 -14.38 11.95
CA ALA A 144 -2.82 -15.39 12.69
C ALA A 144 -2.63 -16.71 11.91
N GLY A 145 -3.50 -16.99 10.94
CA GLY A 145 -3.47 -18.20 10.13
C GLY A 145 -2.68 -18.03 8.83
N PRO A 146 -3.34 -18.08 7.66
CA PRO A 146 -2.66 -18.18 6.36
C PRO A 146 -1.75 -17.00 6.06
N ALA A 147 -2.13 -15.78 6.46
CA ALA A 147 -1.29 -14.60 6.25
C ALA A 147 0.01 -14.66 7.05
N ASN A 148 -0.05 -15.09 8.32
CA ASN A 148 1.15 -15.23 9.17
C ASN A 148 2.15 -16.23 8.58
N SER A 149 1.68 -17.40 8.12
CA SER A 149 2.55 -18.42 7.54
C SER A 149 3.30 -17.91 6.31
N GLU A 150 2.59 -17.18 5.44
CA GLU A 150 3.19 -16.60 4.24
C GLU A 150 4.17 -15.47 4.58
N ILE A 151 3.84 -14.60 5.55
CA ILE A 151 4.73 -13.55 6.05
C ILE A 151 6.03 -14.15 6.60
N ALA A 152 5.94 -15.15 7.47
CA ALA A 152 7.12 -15.76 8.07
C ALA A 152 8.02 -16.42 7.02
N TYR A 153 7.43 -17.12 6.04
CA TYR A 153 8.16 -17.72 4.93
C TYR A 153 8.85 -16.65 4.08
N ALA A 154 8.12 -15.64 3.61
CA ALA A 154 8.64 -14.61 2.72
C ALA A 154 9.76 -13.80 3.37
N VAL A 155 9.66 -13.49 4.66
CA VAL A 155 10.74 -12.79 5.35
C VAL A 155 12.00 -13.66 5.45
N ASN A 156 11.87 -14.93 5.81
CA ASN A 156 13.02 -15.86 5.87
C ASN A 156 13.68 -16.04 4.50
N GLU A 157 12.89 -16.26 3.45
CA GLU A 157 13.39 -16.41 2.08
C GLU A 157 14.08 -15.14 1.56
N SER A 158 13.54 -13.96 1.89
CA SER A 158 14.14 -12.68 1.52
C SER A 158 15.51 -12.45 2.18
N GLY A 159 15.86 -13.11 3.29
CA GLY A 159 17.10 -12.88 4.02
C GLY A 159 17.36 -11.42 4.39
N ALA A 160 16.28 -10.63 4.54
CA ALA A 160 16.29 -9.17 4.70
C ALA A 160 17.08 -8.67 5.92
N TYR A 161 17.10 -9.46 6.99
CA TYR A 161 17.54 -9.02 8.32
C TYR A 161 19.01 -8.59 8.38
N ASN A 162 19.88 -9.16 7.55
CA ASN A 162 21.32 -8.94 7.66
C ASN A 162 21.86 -7.82 6.74
N MET A 163 21.01 -7.16 5.95
CA MET A 163 21.48 -6.37 4.80
C MET A 163 20.88 -4.97 4.64
N SER A 164 19.85 -4.57 5.40
CA SER A 164 19.15 -3.30 5.16
C SER A 164 19.00 -2.47 6.44
N ASP A 165 19.68 -1.33 6.53
CA ASP A 165 19.61 -0.39 7.66
C ASP A 165 18.23 0.25 7.88
N TYR A 166 17.39 0.27 6.84
CA TYR A 166 16.08 0.90 6.86
C TYR A 166 14.98 -0.01 6.32
N VAL A 167 13.80 0.08 6.92
CA VAL A 167 12.57 -0.49 6.36
C VAL A 167 11.63 0.65 5.97
N ALA A 168 11.24 0.67 4.70
CA ALA A 168 10.31 1.63 4.13
C ALA A 168 8.98 0.94 3.80
N PHE A 169 7.87 1.52 4.22
CA PHE A 169 6.53 1.04 3.86
C PHE A 169 5.86 2.01 2.89
N SER A 170 5.27 1.47 1.82
CA SER A 170 4.48 2.21 0.85
C SER A 170 3.12 1.57 0.60
N GLY A 171 2.32 2.25 -0.23
CA GLY A 171 0.97 1.82 -0.60
C GLY A 171 -0.12 2.51 0.20
N GLY A 172 -1.37 2.27 -0.19
CA GLY A 172 -2.51 3.06 0.30
C GLY A 172 -2.71 2.99 1.81
N ILE A 173 -2.40 1.86 2.45
CA ILE A 173 -2.51 1.74 3.91
C ILE A 173 -1.38 2.46 4.65
N ALA A 174 -0.15 2.43 4.13
CA ALA A 174 0.97 3.16 4.73
C ALA A 174 0.69 4.68 4.68
N TRP A 175 0.23 5.17 3.53
CA TRP A 175 -0.25 6.55 3.37
C TRP A 175 -1.38 6.89 4.35
N SER A 176 -2.39 6.03 4.48
CA SER A 176 -3.54 6.26 5.36
C SER A 176 -3.14 6.34 6.84
N VAL A 177 -2.30 5.40 7.29
CA VAL A 177 -1.80 5.38 8.68
C VAL A 177 -1.00 6.64 8.98
N ALA A 178 -0.09 7.04 8.08
CA ALA A 178 0.73 8.21 8.30
C ALA A 178 -0.08 9.51 8.26
N THR A 179 -1.03 9.64 7.33
CA THR A 179 -1.92 10.81 7.22
C THR A 179 -2.80 10.96 8.47
N LEU A 180 -3.32 9.86 9.02
CA LEU A 180 -4.24 9.90 10.16
C LEU A 180 -3.52 10.02 11.50
N LEU A 181 -2.26 9.58 11.61
CA LEU A 181 -1.46 9.69 12.83
C LEU A 181 -0.65 10.99 12.90
N PHE A 182 -0.13 11.45 11.76
CA PHE A 182 0.76 12.61 11.65
C PHE A 182 0.28 13.57 10.55
N PRO A 183 -0.96 14.08 10.65
CA PRO A 183 -1.55 14.95 9.64
C PRO A 183 -0.71 16.20 9.34
N GLU A 184 0.06 16.69 10.32
CA GLU A 184 0.98 17.82 10.19
C GLU A 184 2.18 17.55 9.26
N LEU A 185 2.45 16.28 8.94
CA LEU A 185 3.53 15.87 8.04
C LEU A 185 3.04 15.57 6.62
N ASN A 186 1.86 16.08 6.24
CA ASN A 186 1.24 15.80 4.94
C ASN A 186 2.12 16.15 3.73
N ASP A 187 2.99 17.15 3.85
CA ASP A 187 3.88 17.59 2.77
C ASP A 187 5.24 16.87 2.79
N ASN A 188 5.44 15.95 3.74
CA ASN A 188 6.66 15.17 3.84
C ASN A 188 6.53 13.88 3.02
N SER A 189 7.48 13.64 2.12
CA SER A 189 7.55 12.39 1.36
C SER A 189 7.95 11.17 2.20
N VAL A 190 8.52 11.40 3.38
CA VAL A 190 8.92 10.34 4.32
C VAL A 190 8.47 10.73 5.72
N VAL A 191 7.67 9.88 6.35
CA VAL A 191 7.22 10.06 7.73
C VAL A 191 7.67 8.90 8.60
N PRO A 192 8.38 9.17 9.71
CA PRO A 192 8.78 8.12 10.64
C PRO A 192 7.56 7.63 11.42
N VAL A 193 7.36 6.32 11.46
CA VAL A 193 6.24 5.67 12.16
C VAL A 193 6.76 4.46 12.93
N THR A 194 6.46 4.38 14.23
CA THR A 194 6.88 3.25 15.06
C THR A 194 5.83 2.15 15.09
N TYR A 195 6.23 0.93 15.47
CA TYR A 195 5.28 -0.18 15.67
C TYR A 195 4.19 0.18 16.70
N ASP A 196 4.57 0.86 17.78
CA ASP A 196 3.65 1.26 18.85
C ASP A 196 2.62 2.29 18.37
N ASP A 197 3.00 3.20 17.48
CA ASP A 197 2.07 4.17 16.90
C ASP A 197 0.98 3.44 16.10
N VAL A 198 1.39 2.52 15.22
CA VAL A 198 0.47 1.72 14.40
C VAL A 198 -0.38 0.79 15.27
N PHE A 199 0.18 0.25 16.35
CA PHE A 199 -0.53 -0.64 17.25
C PHE A 199 -1.66 0.10 17.99
N LYS A 200 -1.34 1.27 18.57
CA LYS A 200 -2.32 2.14 19.22
C LYS A 200 -3.38 2.63 18.24
N PHE A 201 -2.97 2.97 17.01
CA PHE A 201 -3.88 3.34 15.93
C PHE A 201 -4.90 2.23 15.64
N ASN A 202 -4.45 0.99 15.49
CA ASN A 202 -5.32 -0.16 15.23
C ASN A 202 -6.36 -0.38 16.35
N GLU A 203 -5.94 -0.26 17.60
CA GLU A 203 -6.84 -0.34 18.77
C GLU A 203 -7.89 0.78 18.76
N LEU A 204 -7.49 2.00 18.39
CA LEU A 204 -8.39 3.15 18.34
C LEU A 204 -9.40 3.05 17.19
N ILE A 205 -8.99 2.59 16.00
CA ILE A 205 -9.93 2.39 14.87
C ILE A 205 -11.01 1.38 15.24
N TYR A 206 -10.65 0.30 15.95
CA TYR A 206 -11.63 -0.69 16.39
C TYR A 206 -12.63 -0.10 17.39
N ARG A 207 -12.15 0.66 18.39
CA ARG A 207 -12.99 1.15 19.49
C ARG A 207 -13.77 2.44 19.16
N ASN A 208 -13.15 3.35 18.43
CA ASN A 208 -13.66 4.68 18.16
C ASN A 208 -13.10 5.25 16.84
N PRO A 209 -13.59 4.77 15.68
CA PRO A 209 -13.09 5.19 14.37
C PRO A 209 -13.32 6.69 14.08
N ASP A 210 -14.34 7.30 14.70
CA ASP A 210 -14.71 8.70 14.50
C ASP A 210 -13.60 9.68 14.93
N LEU A 211 -12.67 9.24 15.78
CA LEU A 211 -11.48 10.02 16.14
C LEU A 211 -10.64 10.41 14.91
N PHE A 212 -10.70 9.61 13.85
CA PHE A 212 -9.94 9.80 12.61
C PHE A 212 -10.79 10.37 11.48
N SER A 213 -12.00 10.87 11.80
CA SER A 213 -12.82 11.60 10.84
C SER A 213 -12.30 13.02 10.64
N ALA A 214 -12.41 13.55 9.42
CA ALA A 214 -12.09 14.95 9.14
C ALA A 214 -12.86 15.92 10.05
N GLN A 215 -14.11 15.59 10.42
CA GLN A 215 -14.94 16.39 11.30
C GLN A 215 -14.39 16.46 12.72
N MET A 216 -13.87 15.34 13.26
CA MET A 216 -13.25 15.34 14.58
C MET A 216 -11.89 16.05 14.54
N GLN A 217 -11.07 15.75 13.54
CA GLN A 217 -9.74 16.34 13.38
C GLN A 217 -9.80 17.87 13.20
N ALA A 218 -10.84 18.38 12.54
CA ALA A 218 -11.06 19.83 12.42
C ALA A 218 -11.21 20.55 13.77
N LYS A 219 -11.66 19.84 14.83
CA LYS A 219 -11.77 20.39 16.19
C LYS A 219 -10.46 20.35 16.95
N LEU A 220 -9.54 19.47 16.56
CA LEU A 220 -8.24 19.29 17.22
C LEU A 220 -7.16 20.19 16.61
N ILE A 221 -7.24 20.45 15.30
CA ILE A 221 -6.30 21.30 14.58
C ILE A 221 -6.67 22.78 14.82
N SER A 222 -5.70 23.58 15.27
CA SER A 222 -5.86 25.01 15.50
C SER A 222 -6.37 25.74 14.25
N ASP A 223 -7.32 26.67 14.41
CA ASP A 223 -7.86 27.48 13.31
C ASP A 223 -6.82 28.35 12.61
N ASN A 224 -5.74 28.70 13.31
CA ASN A 224 -4.65 29.52 12.75
C ASN A 224 -3.60 28.68 12.01
N ASN A 225 -3.77 27.36 11.92
CA ASN A 225 -2.86 26.52 11.13
C ASN A 225 -3.10 26.79 9.64
N PRO A 226 -2.11 27.32 8.89
CA PRO A 226 -2.26 27.65 7.47
C PRO A 226 -2.60 26.42 6.61
N ASP A 227 -2.19 25.23 7.03
CA ASP A 227 -2.34 23.98 6.29
C ASP A 227 -3.62 23.22 6.66
N LYS A 228 -4.43 23.74 7.60
CA LYS A 228 -5.64 23.07 8.12
C LYS A 228 -6.56 22.60 7.00
N ALA A 229 -6.79 23.41 5.97
CA ALA A 229 -7.66 23.03 4.86
C ALA A 229 -7.09 21.85 4.03
N SER A 230 -5.79 21.88 3.76
CA SER A 230 -5.10 20.80 3.02
C SER A 230 -5.12 19.49 3.81
N ILE A 231 -4.77 19.57 5.09
CA ILE A 231 -4.78 18.44 6.03
C ILE A 231 -6.16 17.77 6.09
N LEU A 232 -7.23 18.56 6.26
CA LEU A 232 -8.59 18.03 6.36
C LEU A 232 -9.08 17.43 5.04
N SER A 233 -8.66 17.98 3.90
CA SER A 233 -8.92 17.40 2.58
C SER A 233 -8.27 16.02 2.46
N GLU A 234 -7.03 15.88 2.93
CA GLU A 234 -6.29 14.62 2.88
C GLU A 234 -6.85 13.55 3.82
N ILE A 235 -7.23 13.92 5.04
CA ILE A 235 -7.97 13.03 5.95
C ILE A 235 -9.29 12.59 5.31
N SER A 236 -10.04 13.52 4.70
CA SER A 236 -11.30 13.19 4.01
C SER A 236 -11.06 12.23 2.85
N ARG A 237 -9.95 12.36 2.13
CA ARG A 237 -9.54 11.47 1.05
C ARG A 237 -9.28 10.06 1.58
N VAL A 238 -8.57 9.93 2.70
CA VAL A 238 -8.36 8.64 3.38
C VAL A 238 -9.70 8.02 3.79
N ASN A 239 -10.56 8.76 4.51
CA ASN A 239 -11.86 8.25 4.99
C ASN A 239 -12.80 7.82 3.84
N LYS A 240 -12.62 8.37 2.63
CA LYS A 240 -13.36 7.95 1.43
C LYS A 240 -12.85 6.64 0.82
N VAL A 241 -11.55 6.38 0.92
CA VAL A 241 -10.91 5.19 0.34
C VAL A 241 -10.99 4.00 1.29
N PHE A 242 -10.87 4.24 2.59
CA PHE A 242 -10.85 3.20 3.62
C PHE A 242 -11.97 3.43 4.63
N ASP A 243 -12.90 2.48 4.69
CA ASP A 243 -13.82 2.37 5.82
C ASP A 243 -13.12 1.75 7.04
N GLN A 244 -13.85 1.65 8.15
CA GLN A 244 -13.33 1.09 9.40
C GLN A 244 -12.76 -0.32 9.21
N LYS A 245 -13.46 -1.21 8.49
CA LYS A 245 -13.03 -2.60 8.28
C LYS A 245 -11.75 -2.65 7.45
N ALA A 246 -11.68 -1.86 6.38
CA ALA A 246 -10.51 -1.74 5.52
C ALA A 246 -9.29 -1.18 6.27
N LEU A 247 -9.48 -0.15 7.11
CA LEU A 247 -8.42 0.37 7.98
C LEU A 247 -7.94 -0.67 8.98
N MET A 248 -8.83 -1.37 9.67
CA MET A 248 -8.47 -2.45 10.61
C MET A 248 -7.68 -3.57 9.92
N ALA A 249 -8.17 -4.03 8.76
CA ALA A 249 -7.52 -5.10 7.99
C ALA A 249 -6.12 -4.72 7.50
N GLY A 250 -6.01 -3.56 6.85
CA GLY A 250 -4.73 -3.07 6.33
C GLY A 250 -3.72 -2.83 7.46
N THR A 251 -4.16 -2.18 8.54
CA THR A 251 -3.31 -1.87 9.69
C THR A 251 -2.85 -3.15 10.40
N SER A 252 -3.72 -4.16 10.51
CA SER A 252 -3.36 -5.46 11.09
C SER A 252 -2.35 -6.22 10.24
N LEU A 253 -2.46 -6.18 8.91
CA LEU A 253 -1.46 -6.75 8.00
C LEU A 253 -0.11 -6.03 8.15
N LEU A 254 -0.14 -4.69 8.13
CA LEU A 254 1.04 -3.84 8.33
C LEU A 254 1.74 -4.15 9.65
N LEU A 255 1.01 -4.19 10.76
CA LEU A 255 1.56 -4.57 12.08
C LEU A 255 2.21 -5.95 12.05
N LYS A 256 1.56 -6.91 11.39
CA LYS A 256 2.07 -8.27 11.34
C LYS A 256 3.41 -8.35 10.61
N ILE A 257 3.56 -7.58 9.53
CA ILE A 257 4.80 -7.44 8.77
C ILE A 257 5.84 -6.68 9.61
N MET A 258 5.50 -5.49 10.14
CA MET A 258 6.40 -4.69 10.97
C MET A 258 6.99 -5.49 12.13
N ARG A 259 6.20 -6.34 12.78
CA ARG A 259 6.65 -7.19 13.90
C ARG A 259 7.77 -8.16 13.52
N GLN A 260 7.83 -8.61 12.26
CA GLN A 260 8.96 -9.43 11.80
C GLN A 260 10.26 -8.60 11.82
N PHE A 261 10.19 -7.34 11.42
CA PHE A 261 11.34 -6.43 11.36
C PHE A 261 11.67 -5.72 12.70
N ALA A 262 10.72 -5.68 13.65
CA ALA A 262 10.87 -5.00 14.94
C ALA A 262 11.95 -5.58 15.85
N GLY A 263 12.34 -6.86 15.67
CA GLY A 263 13.50 -7.45 16.36
C GLY A 263 14.85 -6.89 15.91
N VAL A 264 14.86 -6.07 14.85
CA VAL A 264 16.09 -5.53 14.21
C VAL A 264 16.10 -4.00 14.18
N TYR A 265 14.94 -3.33 14.21
CA TYR A 265 14.85 -1.86 14.12
C TYR A 265 13.82 -1.26 15.10
N GLU A 266 14.22 -0.28 15.91
CA GLU A 266 13.33 0.43 16.85
C GLU A 266 12.34 1.40 16.16
N LYS A 267 12.58 1.78 14.89
CA LYS A 267 11.74 2.71 14.11
C LYS A 267 11.67 2.32 12.62
N SER A 268 10.49 2.49 12.01
CA SER A 268 10.25 2.30 10.57
C SER A 268 9.95 3.65 9.90
N ASN A 269 10.20 3.77 8.58
CA ASN A 269 9.84 4.96 7.82
C ASN A 269 8.73 4.63 6.82
N PHE A 270 7.71 5.47 6.71
CA PHE A 270 6.63 5.31 5.74
C PHE A 270 6.85 6.33 4.62
N ILE A 271 6.73 5.88 3.37
CA ILE A 271 6.96 6.67 2.16
C ILE A 271 5.76 6.44 1.25
N TRP A 272 5.17 7.49 0.70
CA TRP A 272 3.98 7.39 -0.15
C TRP A 272 4.05 8.30 -1.37
#